data_AF-A0AAW2U9M7-F1
#
_entry.id   AF-A0AAW2U9M7-F1
#
_cell.length_a   1.000
_cell.length_b   1.000
_cell.length_c   1.000
_cell.angle_alpha   90.00
_cell.angle_beta   90.00
_cell.angle_gamma   90.00
#
_symmetry.space_group_name_H-M   'P 1'
#
loop_
_entity.id
_entity.type
_entity.pdbx_description
1 polymer ?
#
loop_
_entity_poly.entity_id
_entity_poly.type
_entity_poly.pdbx_seq_one_letter_code
_entity_poly.pdbx_strand_id
1 'polypeptide(L)'
;MVVIGFHQHWPNGINFIGQTAKKSRKKGGLEGYELPITVSIILFGQYEDDLDNCDESVYTGQGENNLLGDKRKIRDQEMKQGNLGLKNCMEQSVPVRVVRGHKCQKSYVGKVYTDDGFYK
;
A
#
# COMPACT_ATOMS: atom_id res chain seq x y z
N MET A 1 1.94 -12.60 4.29
CA MET A 1 0.80 -11.75 3.84
C MET A 1 0.18 -12.29 2.56
N VAL A 2 0.97 -12.59 1.52
CA VAL A 2 0.48 -13.12 0.23
C VAL A 2 -0.31 -14.43 0.37
N VAL A 3 0.20 -15.42 1.13
CA VAL A 3 -0.41 -16.76 1.28
C VAL A 3 -1.87 -16.69 1.78
N ILE A 4 -2.16 -15.75 2.69
CA ILE A 4 -3.49 -15.56 3.26
C ILE A 4 -4.34 -14.55 2.47
N GLY A 5 -3.85 -14.03 1.34
CA GLY A 5 -4.55 -13.05 0.50
C GLY A 5 -4.64 -11.63 1.07
N PHE A 6 -3.97 -11.36 2.19
CA PHE A 6 -4.06 -10.08 2.92
C PHE A 6 -3.41 -8.92 2.14
N HIS A 7 -2.27 -9.17 1.51
CA HIS A 7 -1.57 -8.23 0.64
C HIS A 7 -0.94 -9.05 -0.48
N GLN A 8 -1.41 -8.85 -1.72
CA GLN A 8 -1.22 -9.83 -2.81
C GLN A 8 0.14 -9.72 -3.50
N HIS A 9 0.85 -8.61 -3.32
CA HIS A 9 2.15 -8.37 -3.94
C HIS A 9 3.26 -8.45 -2.90
N TRP A 10 4.27 -9.31 -3.11
CA TRP A 10 5.36 -9.45 -2.14
C TRP A 10 6.35 -8.26 -2.10
N PRO A 11 6.65 -7.53 -3.20
CA PRO A 11 7.62 -6.44 -3.17
C PRO A 11 6.97 -5.05 -3.12
N ASN A 12 5.68 -4.94 -3.42
CA ASN A 12 5.01 -3.65 -3.56
C ASN A 12 4.53 -3.16 -2.19
N GLY A 13 4.64 -1.85 -1.96
CA GLY A 13 4.08 -1.21 -0.77
C GLY A 13 2.56 -1.08 -0.83
N ILE A 14 1.97 -0.97 -2.03
CA ILE A 14 0.54 -0.74 -2.24
C ILE A 14 -0.09 -1.95 -2.91
N ASN A 15 -1.18 -2.46 -2.31
CA ASN A 15 -2.05 -3.46 -2.90
C ASN A 15 -3.39 -2.83 -3.26
N PHE A 16 -3.82 -2.98 -4.51
CA PHE A 16 -5.02 -2.33 -5.03
C PHE A 16 -5.81 -3.24 -5.98
N ILE A 17 -7.11 -2.99 -6.08
CA ILE A 17 -8.00 -3.64 -7.04
C ILE A 17 -8.08 -2.78 -8.29
N GLY A 18 -7.53 -3.28 -9.40
CA GLY A 18 -7.46 -2.56 -10.68
C GLY A 18 -8.75 -2.64 -11.52
N GLN A 19 -8.80 -1.81 -12.57
CA GLN A 19 -9.97 -1.70 -13.47
C GLN A 19 -10.28 -2.96 -14.29
N THR A 20 -9.27 -3.79 -14.57
CA THR A 20 -9.43 -5.04 -15.33
C THR A 20 -10.19 -6.11 -14.55
N ALA A 21 -10.44 -5.89 -13.25
CA ALA A 21 -11.05 -6.84 -12.35
C ALA A 21 -12.60 -6.84 -12.44
N LYS A 22 -13.16 -6.90 -13.67
CA LYS A 22 -14.62 -6.83 -13.91
C LYS A 22 -15.43 -7.90 -13.13
N LYS A 23 -14.92 -9.14 -13.06
CA LYS A 23 -15.56 -10.22 -12.30
C LYS A 23 -15.48 -10.02 -10.77
N SER A 24 -14.37 -9.50 -10.26
CA SER A 24 -14.23 -9.22 -8.83
C SER A 24 -15.01 -7.98 -8.40
N ARG A 25 -15.19 -7.00 -9.31
CA ARG A 25 -16.01 -5.81 -9.04
C ARG A 25 -17.44 -6.18 -8.65
N LYS A 26 -18.06 -7.09 -9.41
CA LYS A 26 -19.42 -7.58 -9.15
C LYS A 26 -19.50 -8.49 -7.92
N LYS A 27 -18.56 -9.43 -7.78
CA LYS A 27 -18.54 -10.37 -6.64
C LYS A 27 -18.18 -9.71 -5.30
N GLY A 28 -17.41 -8.62 -5.34
CA GLY A 28 -16.92 -7.88 -4.18
C GLY A 28 -17.76 -6.67 -3.78
N GLY A 29 -18.91 -6.44 -4.43
CA GLY A 29 -19.76 -5.28 -4.11
C GLY A 29 -19.16 -3.93 -4.49
N LEU A 30 -18.21 -3.89 -5.43
CA LEU A 30 -17.50 -2.68 -5.85
C LEU A 30 -18.15 -1.97 -7.05
N GLU A 31 -19.41 -2.27 -7.37
CA GLU A 31 -20.09 -1.73 -8.55
C GLU A 31 -20.23 -0.20 -8.47
N GLY A 32 -20.49 0.35 -7.28
CA GLY A 32 -20.62 1.78 -7.04
C GLY A 32 -19.32 2.56 -6.88
N TYR A 33 -18.16 1.88 -6.93
CA TYR A 33 -16.88 2.51 -6.68
C TYR A 33 -16.06 2.75 -7.96
N GLU A 34 -15.37 3.88 -8.01
CA GLU A 34 -14.35 4.21 -9.01
C GLU A 34 -13.07 3.43 -8.72
N LEU A 35 -12.65 2.63 -9.71
CA LEU A 35 -11.44 1.82 -9.65
C LEU A 35 -10.27 2.54 -10.35
N PRO A 36 -9.03 2.39 -9.88
CA PRO A 36 -8.58 1.46 -8.83
C PRO A 36 -8.98 1.87 -7.41
N ILE A 37 -9.02 0.90 -6.49
CA ILE A 37 -9.16 1.12 -5.04
C ILE A 37 -8.00 0.44 -4.33
N THR A 38 -7.32 1.15 -3.45
CA THR A 38 -6.28 0.59 -2.59
C THR A 38 -6.89 -0.12 -1.39
N VAL A 39 -6.45 -1.36 -1.13
CA VAL A 39 -6.99 -2.20 -0.04
C VAL A 39 -6.03 -2.31 1.13
N SER A 40 -4.73 -2.30 0.88
CA SER A 40 -3.72 -2.30 1.94
C SER A 40 -2.41 -1.66 1.51
N ILE A 41 -1.75 -1.00 2.45
CA ILE A 41 -0.41 -0.45 2.31
C ILE A 41 0.54 -1.02 3.36
N ILE A 42 1.83 -1.00 3.07
CA ILE A 42 2.89 -1.41 3.98
C ILE A 42 3.77 -0.20 4.29
N LEU A 43 3.83 0.18 5.56
CA LEU A 43 4.76 1.15 6.12
C LEU A 43 6.01 0.40 6.58
N PHE A 44 7.14 0.62 5.91
CA PHE A 44 8.41 -0.02 6.27
C PHE A 44 9.60 0.94 6.27
N GLY A 45 9.36 2.25 6.14
CA GLY A 45 10.41 3.28 6.12
C GLY A 45 11.43 3.04 5.02
N GLN A 46 10.98 2.58 3.85
CA GLN A 46 11.85 2.41 2.68
C GLN A 46 11.89 3.65 1.79
N TYR A 47 10.90 4.53 1.93
CA TYR A 47 10.88 5.83 1.29
C TYR A 47 11.43 6.86 2.26
N GLU A 48 12.29 7.74 1.76
CA GLU A 48 12.91 8.80 2.55
C GLU A 48 11.90 9.82 3.08
N ASP A 49 10.76 9.96 2.40
CA ASP A 49 9.70 10.91 2.70
C ASP A 49 8.59 10.35 3.63
N ASP A 50 8.67 9.07 4.03
CA ASP A 50 7.69 8.48 4.94
C ASP A 50 7.84 9.05 6.37
N LEU A 51 6.73 9.53 6.95
CA LEU A 51 6.66 9.94 8.36
C LEU A 51 5.60 9.12 9.08
N ASP A 52 5.94 8.50 10.21
CA ASP A 52 5.03 7.68 11.00
C ASP A 52 4.91 8.25 12.42
N ASN A 53 3.78 8.92 12.69
CA ASN A 53 3.41 9.49 13.99
C ASN A 53 2.37 8.60 14.70
N CYS A 54 2.39 7.29 14.47
CA CYS A 54 1.44 6.31 15.01
C CYS A 54 0.01 6.48 14.48
N ASP A 55 -0.77 7.42 15.02
CA ASP A 55 -2.16 7.62 14.60
C ASP A 55 -2.26 8.36 13.27
N GLU A 56 -1.24 9.14 12.94
CA GLU A 56 -1.10 9.85 11.67
C GLU A 56 0.16 9.40 10.96
N SER A 57 0.09 9.25 9.63
CA SER A 57 1.25 8.87 8.83
C SER A 57 1.22 9.58 7.49
N VAL A 58 2.37 10.05 7.05
CA VAL A 58 2.59 10.52 5.68
C VAL A 58 3.15 9.35 4.89
N TYR A 59 2.37 8.85 3.94
CA TYR A 59 2.74 7.72 3.11
C TYR A 59 3.14 8.17 1.70
N THR A 60 4.33 7.78 1.27
CA THR A 60 4.82 8.08 -0.07
C THR A 60 4.23 7.13 -1.10
N GLY A 61 3.76 7.67 -2.22
CA GLY A 61 3.25 6.88 -3.34
C GLY A 61 4.29 5.92 -3.92
N GLN A 62 3.82 4.93 -4.69
CA GLN A 62 4.69 4.02 -5.43
C GLN A 62 5.20 4.65 -6.73
N GLY A 63 6.39 4.21 -7.18
CA GLY A 63 6.94 4.56 -8.49
C GLY A 63 8.29 5.28 -8.39
N GLU A 64 9.09 5.10 -9.45
CA GLU A 64 10.33 5.84 -9.71
C GLU A 64 11.36 5.86 -8.56
N ASN A 65 11.45 4.78 -7.79
CA ASN A 65 12.50 4.59 -6.78
C ASN A 65 13.59 3.65 -7.28
N ASN A 66 14.84 3.97 -6.94
CA ASN A 66 15.99 3.12 -7.22
C ASN A 66 16.04 1.90 -6.26
N LEU A 67 15.24 0.86 -6.53
CA LEU A 67 15.09 -0.31 -5.66
C LEU A 67 16.39 -1.07 -5.38
N LEU A 68 17.39 -0.97 -6.27
CA LEU A 68 18.65 -1.72 -6.20
C LEU A 68 19.86 -0.87 -5.79
N GLY A 69 19.68 0.44 -5.61
CA GLY A 69 20.75 1.37 -5.26
C GLY A 69 20.49 2.12 -3.97
N ASP A 70 20.56 3.45 -4.04
CA ASP A 70 20.41 4.37 -2.92
C ASP A 70 18.97 4.53 -2.42
N LYS A 71 18.00 3.88 -3.09
CA LYS A 71 16.56 3.90 -2.77
C LYS A 71 15.93 5.28 -2.85
N ARG A 72 16.58 6.22 -3.53
CA ARG A 72 16.07 7.57 -3.75
C ARG A 72 15.12 7.61 -4.93
N LYS A 73 14.28 8.64 -4.93
CA LYS A 73 13.43 9.00 -6.06
C LYS A 73 14.32 9.41 -7.24
N ILE A 74 14.14 8.75 -8.38
CA ILE A 74 14.90 9.02 -9.61
C ILE A 74 14.13 9.86 -10.63
N ARG A 75 12.80 9.90 -10.55
CA ARG A 75 11.91 10.66 -11.44
C ARG A 75 10.59 10.99 -10.75
N ASP A 76 9.80 11.87 -11.35
CA ASP A 76 8.48 12.21 -10.84
C ASP A 76 7.51 11.05 -10.88
N GLN A 77 6.78 10.90 -9.79
CA GLN A 77 5.73 9.92 -9.68
C GLN A 77 4.50 10.38 -10.45
N GLU A 78 3.83 9.42 -11.08
CA GLU A 78 2.58 9.66 -11.79
C GLU A 78 1.37 9.21 -10.95
N MET A 79 0.25 9.90 -11.14
CA MET A 79 -1.03 9.56 -10.51
C MET A 79 -1.70 8.38 -11.22
N LYS A 80 -1.10 7.19 -11.12
CA LYS A 80 -1.56 5.94 -11.74
C LYS A 80 -1.52 4.76 -10.77
N GLN A 81 -2.18 3.66 -11.13
CA GLN A 81 -2.14 2.39 -10.38
C GLN A 81 -2.46 2.58 -8.88
N GLY A 82 -1.57 2.15 -7.98
CA GLY A 82 -1.77 2.25 -6.53
C GLY A 82 -1.92 3.69 -6.01
N ASN A 83 -1.26 4.66 -6.64
CA ASN A 83 -1.37 6.07 -6.26
C ASN A 83 -2.76 6.61 -6.57
N LEU A 84 -3.27 6.31 -7.78
CA LEU A 84 -4.65 6.61 -8.14
C LEU A 84 -5.63 5.86 -7.23
N GLY A 85 -5.30 4.63 -6.83
CA GLY A 85 -6.10 3.85 -5.89
C GLY A 85 -6.23 4.51 -4.52
N LEU A 86 -5.15 5.09 -4.00
CA LEU A 86 -5.16 5.86 -2.76
C LEU A 86 -6.00 7.14 -2.89
N LYS A 87 -5.83 7.89 -3.98
CA LYS A 87 -6.64 9.07 -4.28
C LYS A 87 -8.14 8.73 -4.30
N ASN A 88 -8.49 7.67 -5.01
CA ASN A 88 -9.87 7.21 -5.13
C ASN A 88 -10.44 6.73 -3.78
N CYS A 89 -9.62 6.11 -2.92
CA CYS A 89 -10.04 5.75 -1.56
C CYS A 89 -10.37 6.99 -0.73
N MET A 90 -9.53 8.02 -0.79
CA MET A 90 -9.76 9.29 -0.12
C MET A 90 -11.07 9.96 -0.60
N GLU A 91 -11.26 10.07 -1.92
CA GLU A 91 -12.45 10.70 -2.51
C GLU A 91 -13.75 9.94 -2.22
N GLN A 92 -13.67 8.62 -2.07
CA GLN A 92 -14.84 7.74 -1.83
C GLN A 92 -14.97 7.27 -0.37
N SER A 93 -14.17 7.82 0.54
CA SER A 93 -14.15 7.44 1.97
C SER A 93 -13.98 5.93 2.21
N VAL A 94 -13.18 5.27 1.38
CA VAL A 94 -12.85 3.84 1.53
C VAL A 94 -11.62 3.72 2.41
N PRO A 95 -11.72 3.09 3.60
CA PRO A 95 -10.57 2.96 4.48
C PRO A 95 -9.54 1.99 3.90
N VAL A 96 -8.27 2.28 4.14
CA VAL A 96 -7.12 1.48 3.70
C VAL A 96 -6.50 0.78 4.90
N ARG A 97 -6.19 -0.51 4.76
CA ARG A 97 -5.51 -1.25 5.81
C ARG A 97 -4.02 -0.92 5.84
N VAL A 98 -3.45 -0.68 7.03
CA VAL A 98 -2.04 -0.32 7.20
C VAL A 98 -1.29 -1.44 7.89
N VAL A 99 -0.12 -1.79 7.35
CA VAL A 99 0.80 -2.77 7.96
C VAL A 99 2.14 -2.16 8.31
N ARG A 100 2.43 -2.23 9.61
CA ARG A 100 3.67 -2.02 10.35
C ARG A 100 4.81 -2.96 10.01
N GLY A 101 5.83 -2.59 9.25
CA GLY A 101 7.06 -3.37 9.14
C GLY A 101 8.10 -2.96 10.20
N HIS A 102 8.56 -3.91 11.01
CA HIS A 102 9.49 -3.66 12.13
C HIS A 102 10.78 -4.46 12.00
N LYS A 103 11.92 -3.86 12.37
CA LYS A 103 13.16 -4.62 12.59
C LYS A 103 13.02 -5.42 13.89
N CYS A 104 13.29 -6.72 13.83
CA CYS A 104 13.21 -7.60 15.00
C CYS A 104 14.42 -8.54 15.02
N GLN A 105 15.43 -8.21 15.83
CA GLN A 105 16.66 -9.01 15.95
C GLN A 105 16.42 -10.43 16.49
N LYS A 106 15.33 -10.64 17.23
CA LYS A 106 14.95 -11.95 17.77
C LYS A 106 14.29 -12.86 16.73
N SER A 107 13.79 -12.29 15.63
CA SER A 107 13.23 -13.05 14.52
C SER A 107 14.36 -13.61 13.67
N TYR A 108 14.25 -14.87 13.25
CA TYR A 108 15.22 -15.50 12.34
C TYR A 108 15.43 -14.68 11.04
N VAL A 109 14.37 -14.03 10.56
CA VAL A 109 14.40 -13.20 9.33
C VAL A 109 14.72 -11.73 9.60
N GLY A 110 14.96 -11.35 10.86
CA GLY A 110 15.31 -9.98 11.27
C GLY A 110 14.16 -8.96 11.18
N LYS A 111 12.95 -9.40 10.84
CA LYS A 111 11.78 -8.54 10.59
C LYS A 111 10.48 -9.19 11.06
N VAL A 112 9.48 -8.35 11.35
CA VAL A 112 8.10 -8.75 11.62
C VAL A 112 7.15 -7.70 11.03
N TYR A 113 5.94 -8.12 10.65
CA TYR A 113 4.91 -7.24 10.11
C TYR A 113 3.67 -7.31 11.01
N THR A 114 3.13 -6.16 11.42
CA THR A 114 1.94 -6.04 12.28
C THR A 114 0.82 -5.34 11.53
N ASP A 115 -0.37 -5.93 11.53
CA ASP A 115 -1.57 -5.25 11.04
C ASP A 115 -2.02 -4.21 12.06
N ASP A 116 -2.05 -2.94 11.64
CA ASP A 116 -2.40 -1.83 12.52
C ASP A 116 -3.83 -1.34 12.33
N GLY A 117 -4.60 -2.01 11.47
CA GLY A 117 -6.00 -1.70 11.25
C GLY A 117 -6.21 -0.74 10.07
N PHE A 118 -7.27 0.05 10.17
CA PHE A 118 -7.82 0.81 9.04
C PHE A 118 -7.64 2.31 9.23
N TYR A 119 -7.17 2.96 8.17
CA TYR A 119 -6.89 4.39 8.09
C TYR A 119 -7.72 5.03 6.97
N LYS A 120 -7.93 6.34 7.05
CA LYS A 120 -8.70 7.12 6.07
C LYS A 120 -7.80 8.06 5.30
#